data_AF-A0A5C7VUP9-F1
#
_entry.id   AF-A0A5C7VUP9-F1
#
_cell.length_a   1.000
_cell.length_b   1.000
_cell.length_c   1.000
_cell.angle_alpha   90.00
_cell.angle_beta   90.00
_cell.angle_gamma   90.00
#
_symmetry.space_group_name_H-M   'P 1'
#
loop_
_entity.id
_entity.type
_entity.pdbx_description
1 polymer ?
#
loop_
_entity_poly.entity_id
_entity_poly.type
_entity_poly.pdbx_seq_one_letter_code
_entity_poly.pdbx_strand_id
1 'polypeptide(L)'
;VARGGDTNGPAAVYATTKYVDWMRQYAPPEAQGMTFSEAGPVPAQGNIAQQIFWYTAFTADMTKPGLVVVNEDGTPKWRMAPSPKGPYWEEGMKLGYQDAGSWTFLKSTPEKQRLAAWLYAQFVTSKTVSLKKTLVGLTPIRESDINSQAMTDAAPKLGGLVEFYRSPARVQWTPTGTNVPDYPRLAQLWWQFIAEAASGDKTPQEALDGLAAAQDSMMARIERSGVQGECGPKLNEEKDPQYWLDQPGAPKPKLANEKPKGETVSYDELVKSWQQAQ
;
A
#
# COMPACT_ATOMS: atom_id res chain seq x y z
N VAL A 1 17.25 4.94 12.91
CA VAL A 1 17.10 5.54 14.26
C VAL A 1 18.17 6.57 14.57
N ALA A 2 19.46 6.28 14.40
CA ALA A 2 20.56 7.21 14.81
C ALA A 2 20.48 8.64 14.22
N ARG A 3 19.78 8.84 13.10
CA ARG A 3 19.53 10.16 12.47
C ARG A 3 18.06 10.62 12.54
N GLY A 4 17.24 10.02 13.39
CA GLY A 4 15.82 10.35 13.59
C GLY A 4 14.84 9.64 12.67
N GLY A 5 15.29 8.81 11.72
CA GLY A 5 14.42 7.96 10.90
C GLY A 5 14.03 6.64 11.58
N ASP A 6 12.92 6.03 11.15
CA ASP A 6 12.35 4.79 11.74
C ASP A 6 12.54 3.53 10.87
N THR A 7 13.30 3.62 9.76
CA THR A 7 13.54 2.49 8.83
C THR A 7 14.04 1.23 9.52
N ASN A 8 14.86 1.38 10.56
CA ASN A 8 15.39 0.28 11.37
C ASN A 8 14.99 0.39 12.85
N GLY A 9 13.91 1.12 13.15
CA GLY A 9 13.41 1.21 14.51
C GLY A 9 12.55 0.02 14.93
N PRO A 10 12.21 -0.09 16.23
CA PRO A 10 11.50 -1.24 16.78
C PRO A 10 10.20 -1.60 16.04
N ALA A 11 9.41 -0.62 15.63
CA ALA A 11 8.16 -0.83 14.90
C ALA A 11 8.40 -1.46 13.51
N ALA A 12 9.41 -0.98 12.76
CA ALA A 12 9.76 -1.51 11.44
C ALA A 12 10.33 -2.94 11.52
N VAL A 13 11.17 -3.19 12.52
CA VAL A 13 11.74 -4.52 12.80
C VAL A 13 10.65 -5.50 13.19
N TYR A 14 9.70 -5.08 14.04
CA TYR A 14 8.51 -5.86 14.37
C TYR A 14 7.71 -6.23 13.13
N ALA A 15 7.37 -5.25 12.29
CA ALA A 15 6.57 -5.47 11.09
C ALA A 15 7.26 -6.42 10.10
N THR A 16 8.57 -6.25 9.89
CA THR A 16 9.37 -7.11 9.01
C THR A 16 9.47 -8.54 9.57
N THR A 17 9.65 -8.68 10.88
CA THR A 17 9.64 -9.99 11.55
C THR A 17 8.30 -10.69 11.35
N LYS A 18 7.18 -9.99 11.55
CA LYS A 18 5.84 -10.55 11.32
C LYS A 18 5.60 -10.97 9.88
N TYR A 19 6.00 -10.15 8.93
CA TYR A 19 5.94 -10.49 7.51
C TYR A 19 6.69 -11.81 7.22
N VAL A 20 7.94 -11.92 7.65
CA VAL A 20 8.77 -13.12 7.42
C VAL A 20 8.18 -14.34 8.12
N ASP A 21 7.77 -14.21 9.37
CA ASP A 21 7.17 -15.30 10.15
C ASP A 21 5.87 -15.79 9.49
N TRP A 22 4.98 -14.88 9.08
CA TRP A 22 3.71 -15.25 8.47
C TRP A 22 3.88 -15.89 7.10
N MET A 23 4.82 -15.38 6.28
CA MET A 23 5.15 -15.99 5.00
C MET A 23 5.71 -17.40 5.16
N ARG A 24 6.41 -17.72 6.25
CA ARG A 24 6.95 -19.06 6.52
C ARG A 24 5.93 -20.00 7.15
N GLN A 25 5.07 -19.49 8.02
CA GLN A 25 4.19 -20.32 8.85
C GLN A 25 2.79 -20.52 8.26
N TYR A 26 2.29 -19.56 7.48
CA TYR A 26 0.88 -19.51 7.11
C TYR A 26 0.61 -19.34 5.60
N ALA A 27 1.61 -18.91 4.81
CA ALA A 27 1.45 -18.81 3.36
C ALA A 27 1.74 -20.17 2.67
N PRO A 28 1.19 -20.40 1.46
CA PRO A 28 1.60 -21.53 0.63
C PRO A 28 3.11 -21.54 0.40
N PRO A 29 3.79 -22.71 0.39
CA PRO A 29 5.25 -22.79 0.27
C PRO A 29 5.82 -22.05 -0.95
N GLU A 30 5.12 -22.09 -2.07
CA GLU A 30 5.48 -21.43 -3.32
C GLU A 30 5.42 -19.89 -3.25
N ALA A 31 4.70 -19.32 -2.27
CA ALA A 31 4.45 -17.88 -2.20
C ALA A 31 5.72 -17.04 -2.02
N GLN A 32 6.78 -17.59 -1.41
CA GLN A 32 8.05 -16.88 -1.23
C GLN A 32 8.78 -16.61 -2.55
N GLY A 33 8.57 -17.45 -3.56
CA GLY A 33 9.19 -17.31 -4.87
C GLY A 33 8.38 -16.49 -5.87
N MET A 34 7.17 -16.07 -5.51
CA MET A 34 6.26 -15.39 -6.43
C MET A 34 6.62 -13.91 -6.61
N THR A 35 6.61 -13.49 -7.87
CA THR A 35 6.55 -12.08 -8.26
C THR A 35 5.14 -11.52 -8.07
N PHE A 36 5.01 -10.20 -8.17
CA PHE A 36 3.72 -9.49 -8.10
C PHE A 36 2.67 -10.06 -9.07
N SER A 37 3.06 -10.33 -10.32
CA SER A 37 2.14 -10.84 -11.35
C SER A 37 1.75 -12.30 -11.14
N GLU A 38 2.57 -13.07 -10.43
CA GLU A 38 2.26 -14.47 -10.08
C GLU A 38 1.35 -14.53 -8.85
N ALA A 39 1.59 -13.69 -7.84
CA ALA A 39 0.80 -13.66 -6.60
C ALA A 39 -0.60 -13.03 -6.80
N GLY A 40 -0.75 -12.06 -7.71
CA GLY A 40 -1.99 -11.32 -7.94
C GLY A 40 -3.21 -12.19 -8.27
N PRO A 41 -3.11 -13.18 -9.19
CA PRO A 41 -4.23 -14.07 -9.55
C PRO A 41 -4.52 -15.19 -8.54
N VAL A 42 -3.65 -15.45 -7.56
CA VAL A 42 -3.78 -16.58 -6.62
C VAL A 42 -5.13 -16.62 -5.90
N PRO A 43 -5.69 -15.50 -5.38
CA PRO A 43 -6.97 -15.54 -4.69
C PRO A 43 -8.13 -16.07 -5.56
N ALA A 44 -8.13 -15.85 -6.87
CA ALA A 44 -9.16 -16.35 -7.79
C ALA A 44 -9.24 -17.89 -7.82
N GLN A 45 -8.14 -18.55 -7.45
CA GLN A 45 -8.02 -20.01 -7.45
C GLN A 45 -8.69 -20.66 -6.23
N GLY A 46 -9.04 -19.89 -5.21
CA GLY A 46 -9.71 -20.39 -4.00
C GLY A 46 -8.83 -21.22 -3.06
N ASN A 47 -7.51 -21.21 -3.26
CA ASN A 47 -6.56 -21.99 -2.46
C ASN A 47 -6.08 -21.26 -1.19
N ILE A 48 -6.43 -20.00 -1.02
CA ILE A 48 -6.09 -19.18 0.16
C ILE A 48 -7.34 -18.57 0.77
N ALA A 49 -7.36 -18.44 2.10
CA ALA A 49 -8.46 -17.80 2.83
C ALA A 49 -8.35 -16.27 2.84
N GLN A 50 -7.14 -15.72 2.72
CA GLN A 50 -6.87 -14.30 2.82
C GLN A 50 -5.63 -13.89 2.03
N GLN A 51 -5.69 -12.72 1.39
CA GLN A 51 -4.53 -12.01 0.88
C GLN A 51 -4.36 -10.73 1.69
N ILE A 52 -3.20 -10.56 2.32
CA ILE A 52 -2.83 -9.33 3.00
C ILE A 52 -2.31 -8.40 1.92
N PHE A 53 -2.98 -7.26 1.70
CA PHE A 53 -2.86 -6.36 0.55
C PHE A 53 -3.64 -6.82 -0.68
N TRP A 54 -4.46 -5.91 -1.21
CA TRP A 54 -5.27 -6.14 -2.40
C TRP A 54 -5.00 -5.05 -3.43
N TYR A 55 -4.57 -5.45 -4.63
CA TYR A 55 -4.42 -4.54 -5.75
C TYR A 55 -5.68 -4.59 -6.62
N THR A 56 -6.39 -3.48 -6.73
CA THR A 56 -7.72 -3.44 -7.38
C THR A 56 -7.70 -3.91 -8.84
N ALA A 57 -6.55 -3.85 -9.52
CA ALA A 57 -6.37 -4.36 -10.88
C ALA A 57 -6.68 -5.87 -11.04
N PHE A 58 -6.57 -6.68 -9.98
CA PHE A 58 -6.90 -8.12 -10.04
C PHE A 58 -8.38 -8.42 -9.72
N THR A 59 -9.14 -7.42 -9.28
CA THR A 59 -10.53 -7.61 -8.83
C THR A 59 -11.44 -8.09 -9.97
N ALA A 60 -11.31 -7.51 -11.16
CA ALA A 60 -12.18 -7.85 -12.28
C ALA A 60 -12.05 -9.35 -12.63
N ASP A 61 -10.84 -9.88 -12.60
CA ASP A 61 -10.59 -11.30 -12.83
C ASP A 61 -11.19 -12.19 -11.74
N MET A 62 -11.27 -11.73 -10.49
CA MET A 62 -11.89 -12.47 -9.39
C MET A 62 -13.42 -12.48 -9.37
N THR A 63 -14.06 -11.67 -10.23
CA THR A 63 -15.53 -11.58 -10.33
C THR A 63 -16.11 -12.38 -11.49
N LYS A 64 -15.27 -13.07 -12.27
CA LYS A 64 -15.72 -13.81 -13.45
C LYS A 64 -16.60 -15.01 -13.05
N PRO A 65 -17.76 -15.23 -13.70
CA PRO A 65 -18.58 -16.41 -13.50
C PRO A 65 -17.80 -17.71 -13.76
N GLY A 66 -18.12 -18.77 -13.01
CA GLY A 66 -17.50 -20.09 -13.13
C GLY A 66 -16.22 -20.28 -12.32
N LEU A 67 -15.69 -19.24 -11.67
CA LEU A 67 -14.59 -19.37 -10.72
C LEU A 67 -15.07 -20.02 -9.42
N VAL A 68 -14.19 -20.81 -8.78
CA VAL A 68 -14.49 -21.48 -7.51
C VAL A 68 -14.80 -20.50 -6.37
N VAL A 69 -14.31 -19.27 -6.46
CA VAL A 69 -14.54 -18.18 -5.51
C VAL A 69 -15.77 -17.31 -5.82
N VAL A 70 -16.55 -17.69 -6.82
CA VAL A 70 -17.80 -17.03 -7.23
C VAL A 70 -18.94 -18.03 -7.10
N ASN A 71 -20.08 -17.58 -6.56
CA ASN A 71 -21.29 -18.38 -6.46
C ASN A 71 -21.96 -18.54 -7.83
N GLU A 72 -22.89 -19.49 -7.95
CA GLU A 72 -23.64 -19.73 -9.20
C GLU A 72 -24.46 -18.50 -9.65
N ASP A 73 -24.93 -17.69 -8.70
CA ASP A 73 -25.65 -16.43 -8.96
C ASP A 73 -24.73 -15.25 -9.37
N GLY A 74 -23.41 -15.49 -9.42
CA GLY A 74 -22.39 -14.51 -9.77
C GLY A 74 -21.95 -13.61 -8.62
N THR A 75 -22.41 -13.83 -7.38
CA THR A 75 -21.91 -13.11 -6.20
C THR A 75 -20.57 -13.69 -5.73
N PRO A 76 -19.64 -12.87 -5.21
CA PRO A 76 -18.36 -13.37 -4.71
C PRO A 76 -18.52 -14.09 -3.37
N LYS A 77 -17.74 -15.16 -3.18
CA LYS A 77 -17.56 -15.85 -1.88
C LYS A 77 -16.58 -15.14 -0.95
N TRP A 78 -15.92 -14.10 -1.46
CA TRP A 78 -14.93 -13.29 -0.76
C TRP A 78 -15.47 -11.88 -0.47
N ARG A 79 -14.78 -11.17 0.43
CA ARG A 79 -15.08 -9.76 0.78
C ARG A 79 -13.79 -8.98 0.92
N MET A 80 -13.81 -7.72 0.48
CA MET A 80 -12.80 -6.72 0.82
C MET A 80 -13.03 -6.29 2.26
N ALA A 81 -11.96 -6.28 3.05
CA ALA A 81 -11.98 -5.82 4.42
C ALA A 81 -10.87 -4.79 4.64
N PRO A 82 -10.99 -3.92 5.64
CA PRO A 82 -9.90 -3.04 6.04
C PRO A 82 -8.69 -3.88 6.47
N SER A 83 -7.50 -3.34 6.29
CA SER A 83 -6.26 -3.96 6.75
C SER A 83 -6.33 -4.17 8.26
N PRO A 84 -5.85 -5.31 8.78
CA PRO A 84 -5.67 -5.46 10.21
C PRO A 84 -4.63 -4.47 10.73
N LYS A 85 -4.77 -4.06 11.99
CA LYS A 85 -3.83 -3.14 12.66
C LYS A 85 -2.98 -3.87 13.69
N GLY A 86 -1.71 -3.47 13.78
CA GLY A 86 -0.74 -4.02 14.73
C GLY A 86 -0.65 -3.22 16.03
N PRO A 87 0.14 -3.68 17.01
CA PRO A 87 0.28 -3.04 18.33
C PRO A 87 0.91 -1.64 18.28
N TYR A 88 1.63 -1.31 17.21
CA TYR A 88 2.24 0.00 16.98
C TYR A 88 1.30 1.01 16.32
N TRP A 89 0.10 0.59 15.91
CA TRP A 89 -0.87 1.49 15.29
C TRP A 89 -1.59 2.32 16.37
N GLU A 90 -1.74 3.61 16.11
CA GLU A 90 -2.51 4.56 16.92
C GLU A 90 -3.57 5.26 16.05
N GLU A 91 -4.63 5.76 16.67
CA GLU A 91 -5.68 6.51 15.96
C GLU A 91 -5.07 7.69 15.17
N GLY A 92 -5.50 7.85 13.91
CA GLY A 92 -4.92 8.82 12.98
C GLY A 92 -3.73 8.31 12.16
N MET A 93 -3.15 7.14 12.48
CA MET A 93 -2.19 6.49 11.58
C MET A 93 -2.89 5.82 10.40
N LYS A 94 -2.24 5.86 9.22
CA LYS A 94 -2.74 5.16 8.03
C LYS A 94 -2.77 3.64 8.22
N LEU A 95 -3.77 2.98 7.63
CA LEU A 95 -3.94 1.51 7.62
C LEU A 95 -3.61 0.88 6.26
N GLY A 96 -3.04 1.68 5.36
CA GLY A 96 -2.55 1.26 4.06
C GLY A 96 -2.11 2.46 3.24
N TYR A 97 -2.00 2.26 1.94
CA TYR A 97 -1.76 3.33 0.98
C TYR A 97 -2.58 3.09 -0.28
N GLN A 98 -2.83 4.15 -1.05
CA GLN A 98 -3.41 4.06 -2.38
C GLN A 98 -2.39 4.52 -3.43
N ASP A 99 -2.24 3.76 -4.50
CA ASP A 99 -1.47 4.19 -5.66
C ASP A 99 -2.34 5.08 -6.54
N ALA A 100 -2.00 6.37 -6.58
CA ALA A 100 -2.66 7.34 -7.43
C ALA A 100 -1.90 7.50 -8.75
N GLY A 101 -2.40 6.87 -9.81
CA GLY A 101 -1.89 7.08 -11.17
C GLY A 101 -2.04 8.55 -11.59
N SER A 102 -1.03 9.09 -12.25
CA SER A 102 -1.02 10.47 -12.73
C SER A 102 -0.57 10.56 -14.19
N TRP A 103 -1.04 11.60 -14.89
CA TRP A 103 -0.55 11.92 -16.22
C TRP A 103 0.65 12.86 -16.10
N THR A 104 1.81 12.42 -16.57
CA THR A 104 3.03 13.23 -16.58
C THR A 104 3.30 13.76 -17.99
N PHE A 105 3.37 15.09 -18.12
CA PHE A 105 3.70 15.76 -19.37
C PHE A 105 5.11 16.34 -19.30
N LEU A 106 6.03 15.82 -20.11
CA LEU A 106 7.42 16.26 -20.07
C LEU A 106 7.58 17.64 -20.71
N LYS A 107 8.41 18.48 -20.08
CA LYS A 107 8.74 19.81 -20.64
C LYS A 107 9.45 19.71 -22.00
N SER A 108 10.19 18.63 -22.22
CA SER A 108 10.93 18.35 -23.46
C SER A 108 10.06 17.91 -24.63
N THR A 109 8.81 17.49 -24.40
CA THR A 109 7.89 17.10 -25.48
C THR A 109 7.51 18.34 -26.31
N PRO A 110 7.63 18.30 -27.65
CA PRO A 110 7.19 19.39 -28.52
C PRO A 110 5.77 19.84 -28.19
N GLU A 111 5.54 21.15 -28.11
CA GLU A 111 4.33 21.73 -27.54
C GLU A 111 3.04 21.15 -28.15
N LYS A 112 2.97 21.07 -29.48
CA LYS A 112 1.81 20.50 -30.20
C LYS A 112 1.49 19.07 -29.76
N GLN A 113 2.50 18.23 -29.54
CA GLN A 113 2.32 16.85 -29.09
C GLN A 113 1.90 16.79 -27.63
N ARG A 114 2.47 17.66 -26.78
CA ARG A 114 2.09 17.77 -25.37
C ARG A 114 0.63 18.21 -25.20
N LEU A 115 0.17 19.18 -26.00
CA LEU A 115 -1.23 19.61 -26.01
C LEU A 115 -2.16 18.50 -26.52
N ALA A 116 -1.76 17.75 -27.54
CA ALA A 116 -2.54 16.59 -28.00
C ALA A 116 -2.63 15.50 -26.92
N ALA A 117 -1.54 15.20 -26.22
CA ALA A 117 -1.53 14.27 -25.10
C ALA A 117 -2.41 14.76 -23.94
N TRP A 118 -2.44 16.07 -23.67
CA TRP A 118 -3.33 16.66 -22.67
C TRP A 118 -4.80 16.45 -23.03
N LEU A 119 -5.20 16.71 -24.28
CA LEU A 119 -6.56 16.46 -24.76
C LEU A 119 -6.94 14.98 -24.66
N TYR A 120 -6.01 14.08 -24.98
CA TYR A 120 -6.23 12.63 -24.82
C TYR A 120 -6.43 12.24 -23.34
N ALA A 121 -5.62 12.78 -22.43
CA ALA A 121 -5.79 12.54 -21.00
C ALA A 121 -7.17 13.04 -20.51
N GLN A 122 -7.63 14.20 -20.98
CA GLN A 122 -8.98 14.70 -20.68
C GLN A 122 -10.07 13.77 -21.23
N PHE A 123 -9.92 13.24 -22.44
CA PHE A 123 -10.85 12.28 -23.01
C PHE A 123 -10.93 10.99 -22.18
N VAL A 124 -9.79 10.38 -21.85
CA VAL A 124 -9.71 9.11 -21.11
C VAL A 124 -10.23 9.25 -19.66
N THR A 125 -10.18 10.46 -19.11
CA THR A 125 -10.70 10.79 -17.77
C THR A 125 -12.09 11.40 -17.78
N SER A 126 -12.70 11.61 -18.96
CA SER A 126 -14.06 12.14 -19.09
C SER A 126 -15.08 11.19 -18.43
N LYS A 127 -16.19 11.73 -17.94
CA LYS A 127 -17.18 10.99 -17.12
C LYS A 127 -17.62 9.67 -17.74
N THR A 128 -17.96 9.66 -19.04
CA THR A 128 -18.43 8.45 -19.73
C THR A 128 -17.32 7.41 -19.90
N VAL A 129 -16.13 7.84 -20.32
CA VAL A 129 -15.00 6.93 -20.58
C VAL A 129 -14.46 6.35 -19.27
N SER A 130 -14.29 7.20 -18.26
CA SER A 130 -13.85 6.79 -16.91
C SER A 130 -14.84 5.84 -16.24
N LEU A 131 -16.16 6.11 -16.28
CA LEU A 131 -17.15 5.17 -15.76
C LEU A 131 -17.08 3.81 -16.45
N LYS A 132 -16.99 3.78 -17.79
CA LYS A 132 -16.85 2.51 -18.52
C LYS A 132 -15.57 1.77 -18.13
N LYS A 133 -14.45 2.48 -17.99
CA LYS A 133 -13.18 1.89 -17.52
C LYS A 133 -13.31 1.35 -16.11
N THR A 134 -13.94 2.09 -15.19
CA THR A 134 -14.17 1.66 -13.81
C THR A 134 -15.02 0.39 -13.77
N LEU A 135 -16.09 0.30 -14.58
CA LEU A 135 -16.93 -0.91 -14.64
C LEU A 135 -16.22 -2.14 -15.21
N VAL A 136 -15.17 -1.95 -16.02
CA VAL A 136 -14.41 -3.05 -16.63
C VAL A 136 -13.21 -3.45 -15.77
N GLY A 137 -12.41 -2.48 -15.34
CA GLY A 137 -11.15 -2.72 -14.62
C GLY A 137 -11.27 -2.63 -13.10
N LEU A 138 -12.39 -2.10 -12.57
CA LEU A 138 -12.64 -1.94 -11.14
C LEU A 138 -11.58 -1.10 -10.40
N THR A 139 -10.95 -0.16 -11.11
CA THR A 139 -9.99 0.80 -10.57
C THR A 139 -10.59 2.22 -10.64
N PRO A 140 -11.37 2.65 -9.64
CA PRO A 140 -12.05 3.94 -9.69
C PRO A 140 -11.05 5.11 -9.61
N ILE A 141 -11.21 6.10 -10.49
CA ILE A 141 -10.40 7.34 -10.49
C ILE A 141 -11.23 8.61 -10.27
N ARG A 142 -12.56 8.48 -10.18
CA ARG A 142 -13.48 9.59 -9.96
C ARG A 142 -14.53 9.22 -8.95
N GLU A 143 -14.82 10.16 -8.05
CA GLU A 143 -15.94 10.04 -7.12
C GLU A 143 -17.29 9.97 -7.85
N SER A 144 -17.42 10.64 -9.01
CA SER A 144 -18.64 10.54 -9.84
C SER A 144 -18.91 9.14 -10.37
N ASP A 145 -17.87 8.33 -10.55
CA ASP A 145 -18.00 6.98 -11.09
C ASP A 145 -18.46 6.04 -9.99
N ILE A 146 -17.78 6.07 -8.84
CA ILE A 146 -18.12 5.22 -7.70
C ILE A 146 -19.51 5.51 -7.14
N ASN A 147 -19.98 6.77 -7.21
CA ASN A 147 -21.32 7.17 -6.77
C ASN A 147 -22.41 7.03 -7.84
N SER A 148 -22.09 6.47 -9.02
CA SER A 148 -23.06 6.27 -10.09
C SER A 148 -24.05 5.13 -9.78
N GLN A 149 -25.24 5.19 -10.39
CA GLN A 149 -26.22 4.10 -10.33
C GLN A 149 -25.64 2.79 -10.89
N ALA A 150 -24.85 2.86 -11.96
CA ALA A 150 -24.22 1.67 -12.54
C ALA A 150 -23.30 0.94 -11.54
N MET A 151 -22.59 1.68 -10.68
CA MET A 151 -21.79 1.07 -9.61
C MET A 151 -22.66 0.54 -8.46
N THR A 152 -23.80 1.18 -8.17
CA THR A 152 -24.80 0.64 -7.23
C THR A 152 -25.35 -0.69 -7.72
N ASP A 153 -25.71 -0.79 -9.00
CA ASP A 153 -26.26 -2.01 -9.59
C ASP A 153 -25.20 -3.14 -9.64
N ALA A 154 -23.93 -2.79 -9.82
CA ALA A 154 -22.82 -3.74 -9.83
C ALA A 154 -22.39 -4.19 -8.42
N ALA A 155 -22.60 -3.36 -7.39
CA ALA A 155 -22.05 -3.55 -6.03
C ALA A 155 -22.22 -4.97 -5.45
N PRO A 156 -23.40 -5.64 -5.58
CA PRO A 156 -23.58 -7.00 -5.04
C PRO A 156 -22.58 -8.05 -5.56
N LYS A 157 -21.96 -7.78 -6.73
CA LYS A 157 -21.00 -8.68 -7.38
C LYS A 157 -19.53 -8.29 -7.15
N LEU A 158 -19.27 -7.20 -6.42
CA LEU A 158 -17.93 -6.61 -6.28
C LEU A 158 -17.33 -6.76 -4.87
N GLY A 159 -17.95 -7.58 -4.03
CA GLY A 159 -17.34 -8.07 -2.79
C GLY A 159 -16.96 -6.97 -1.80
N GLY A 160 -17.71 -5.86 -1.74
CA GLY A 160 -17.43 -4.76 -0.81
C GLY A 160 -16.62 -3.60 -1.40
N LEU A 161 -16.20 -3.67 -2.68
CA LEU A 161 -15.42 -2.60 -3.32
C LEU A 161 -16.16 -1.26 -3.30
N VAL A 162 -17.45 -1.27 -3.65
CA VAL A 162 -18.24 -0.04 -3.77
C VAL A 162 -18.48 0.57 -2.40
N GLU A 163 -18.80 -0.27 -1.43
CA GLU A 163 -19.02 0.08 -0.04
C GLU A 163 -17.75 0.69 0.57
N PHE A 164 -16.59 0.05 0.37
CA PHE A 164 -15.31 0.56 0.85
C PHE A 164 -14.98 1.92 0.25
N TYR A 165 -15.08 2.08 -1.08
CA TYR A 165 -14.76 3.36 -1.71
C TYR A 165 -15.83 4.43 -1.50
N ARG A 166 -17.06 4.10 -1.08
CA ARG A 166 -18.04 5.09 -0.60
C ARG A 166 -17.85 5.42 0.88
N SER A 167 -17.08 4.62 1.60
CA SER A 167 -16.82 4.81 3.01
C SER A 167 -15.70 5.84 3.28
N PRO A 168 -15.79 6.62 4.38
CA PRO A 168 -14.66 7.33 4.99
C PRO A 168 -13.47 6.43 5.33
N ALA A 169 -13.63 5.11 5.45
CA ALA A 169 -12.52 4.17 5.63
C ALA A 169 -11.43 4.40 4.58
N ARG A 170 -11.79 4.68 3.31
CA ARG A 170 -10.82 4.98 2.23
C ARG A 170 -9.82 6.08 2.58
N VAL A 171 -10.18 7.01 3.46
CA VAL A 171 -9.34 8.13 3.90
C VAL A 171 -8.18 7.63 4.77
N GLN A 172 -8.34 6.54 5.53
CA GLN A 172 -7.23 5.96 6.31
C GLN A 172 -6.13 5.32 5.43
N TRP A 173 -6.33 5.27 4.11
CA TRP A 173 -5.33 4.84 3.11
C TRP A 173 -4.69 6.04 2.39
N THR A 174 -5.04 7.28 2.75
CA THR A 174 -4.61 8.50 2.07
C THR A 174 -4.28 9.60 3.09
N PRO A 175 -3.17 10.36 2.94
CA PRO A 175 -2.24 10.37 1.82
C PRO A 175 -1.22 9.22 1.87
N THR A 176 -0.73 8.82 0.70
CA THR A 176 0.33 7.81 0.51
C THR A 176 1.63 8.19 1.24
N GLY A 177 1.84 9.48 1.48
CA GLY A 177 2.97 10.06 2.21
C GLY A 177 3.51 11.29 1.47
N THR A 178 4.52 11.94 2.04
CA THR A 178 5.35 12.91 1.32
C THR A 178 6.32 12.17 0.40
N ASN A 179 6.54 12.69 -0.81
CA ASN A 179 7.54 12.14 -1.72
C ASN A 179 8.93 12.22 -1.08
N VAL A 180 9.72 11.18 -1.26
CA VAL A 180 11.14 11.17 -0.88
C VAL A 180 12.00 11.82 -1.98
N PRO A 181 13.15 12.42 -1.62
CA PRO A 181 14.03 13.14 -2.54
C PRO A 181 14.31 12.45 -3.89
N ASP A 182 14.65 11.16 -3.90
CA ASP A 182 14.97 10.39 -5.11
C ASP A 182 14.40 8.98 -4.99
N TYR A 183 13.07 8.89 -5.06
CA TYR A 183 12.36 7.61 -4.92
C TYR A 183 12.92 6.50 -5.83
N PRO A 184 13.20 6.72 -7.13
CA PRO A 184 13.73 5.66 -7.99
C PRO A 184 15.02 5.03 -7.46
N ARG A 185 15.95 5.82 -6.90
CA ARG A 185 17.18 5.27 -6.33
C ARG A 185 16.96 4.65 -4.96
N LEU A 186 16.19 5.31 -4.10
CA LEU A 186 15.95 4.85 -2.73
C LEU A 186 15.10 3.56 -2.70
N ALA A 187 14.16 3.39 -3.63
CA ALA A 187 13.29 2.22 -3.72
C ALA A 187 14.06 0.93 -4.06
N GLN A 188 15.13 1.01 -4.86
CA GLN A 188 15.94 -0.17 -5.21
C GLN A 188 16.62 -0.78 -3.98
N LEU A 189 17.01 0.05 -3.01
CA LEU A 189 17.60 -0.41 -1.75
C LEU A 189 16.59 -1.25 -0.96
N TRP A 190 15.32 -0.86 -0.93
CA TRP A 190 14.28 -1.63 -0.23
C TRP A 190 14.20 -3.07 -0.74
N TRP A 191 14.18 -3.27 -2.06
CA TRP A 191 14.11 -4.62 -2.64
C TRP A 191 15.28 -5.49 -2.22
N GLN A 192 16.49 -4.94 -2.24
CA GLN A 192 17.69 -5.67 -1.83
C GLN A 192 17.62 -6.11 -0.37
N PHE A 193 17.42 -5.18 0.56
CA PHE A 193 17.53 -5.49 1.98
C PHE A 193 16.32 -6.26 2.53
N ILE A 194 15.12 -6.02 2.02
CA ILE A 194 13.94 -6.81 2.42
C ILE A 194 14.05 -8.25 1.91
N ALA A 195 14.65 -8.47 0.73
CA ALA A 195 14.92 -9.82 0.24
C ALA A 195 15.89 -10.59 1.16
N GLU A 196 16.95 -9.95 1.69
CA GLU A 196 17.87 -10.57 2.64
C GLU A 196 17.16 -11.05 3.93
N ALA A 197 16.16 -10.29 4.42
CA ALA A 197 15.34 -10.72 5.55
C ALA A 197 14.38 -11.85 5.18
N ALA A 198 13.73 -11.76 4.02
CA ALA A 198 12.77 -12.74 3.54
C ALA A 198 13.41 -14.12 3.29
N SER A 199 14.56 -14.14 2.62
CA SER A 199 15.37 -15.36 2.38
C SER A 199 15.93 -15.96 3.68
N GLY A 200 16.10 -15.13 4.71
CA GLY A 200 16.74 -15.52 5.96
C GLY A 200 18.26 -15.43 5.95
N ASP A 201 18.84 -14.78 4.93
CA ASP A 201 20.28 -14.47 4.89
C ASP A 201 20.70 -13.54 6.03
N LYS A 202 19.78 -12.68 6.47
CA LYS A 202 19.94 -11.80 7.63
C LYS A 202 18.71 -11.81 8.53
N THR A 203 18.92 -11.48 9.80
CA THR A 203 17.78 -11.16 10.68
C THR A 203 17.08 -9.88 10.21
N PRO A 204 15.78 -9.70 10.53
CA PRO A 204 15.08 -8.45 10.22
C PRO A 204 15.78 -7.19 10.74
N GLN A 205 16.42 -7.24 11.92
CA GLN A 205 17.19 -6.12 12.45
C GLN A 205 18.41 -5.81 11.57
N GLU A 206 19.26 -6.81 11.28
CA GLU A 206 20.47 -6.61 10.47
C GLU A 206 20.16 -6.12 9.05
N ALA A 207 19.09 -6.65 8.44
CA ALA A 207 18.64 -6.23 7.12
C ALA A 207 18.20 -4.75 7.12
N LEU A 208 17.39 -4.35 8.11
CA LEU A 208 16.91 -2.97 8.20
C LEU A 208 18.01 -2.00 8.63
N ASP A 209 18.96 -2.41 9.46
CA ASP A 209 20.16 -1.62 9.79
C ASP A 209 20.97 -1.33 8.53
N GLY A 210 21.19 -2.35 7.69
CA GLY A 210 21.82 -2.20 6.38
C GLY A 210 21.04 -1.26 5.46
N LEU A 211 19.72 -1.42 5.40
CA LEU A 211 18.84 -0.53 4.62
C LEU A 211 18.96 0.92 5.10
N ALA A 212 18.87 1.17 6.40
CA ALA A 212 18.96 2.52 6.97
C ALA A 212 20.31 3.17 6.63
N ALA A 213 21.42 2.45 6.79
CA ALA A 213 22.75 2.95 6.44
C ALA A 213 22.90 3.25 4.93
N ALA A 214 22.31 2.41 4.08
CA ALA A 214 22.32 2.61 2.63
C ALA A 214 21.45 3.81 2.21
N GLN A 215 20.27 3.98 2.82
CA GLN A 215 19.39 5.13 2.62
C GLN A 215 20.12 6.42 3.02
N ASP A 216 20.73 6.46 4.22
CA ASP A 216 21.51 7.60 4.71
C ASP A 216 22.67 7.93 3.76
N SER A 217 23.40 6.92 3.30
CA SER A 217 24.51 7.10 2.35
C SER A 217 24.04 7.70 1.02
N MET A 218 22.89 7.27 0.51
CA MET A 218 22.32 7.81 -0.72
C MET A 218 21.82 9.25 -0.51
N MET A 219 21.07 9.51 0.56
CA MET A 219 20.58 10.85 0.88
C MET A 219 21.74 11.83 1.10
N ALA A 220 22.83 11.43 1.74
CA ALA A 220 24.02 12.26 1.91
C ALA A 220 24.67 12.64 0.58
N ARG A 221 24.65 11.73 -0.42
CA ARG A 221 25.13 12.03 -1.78
C ARG A 221 24.20 13.02 -2.49
N ILE A 222 22.89 12.87 -2.32
CA ILE A 222 21.89 13.77 -2.90
C ILE A 222 22.07 15.17 -2.30
N GLU A 223 22.17 15.29 -0.98
CA GLU A 223 22.44 16.55 -0.27
C GLU A 223 23.69 17.24 -0.81
N ARG A 224 24.83 16.52 -0.85
CA ARG A 224 26.10 17.07 -1.38
C ARG A 224 26.04 17.49 -2.84
N SER A 225 25.20 16.85 -3.65
CA SER A 225 25.10 17.15 -5.08
C SER A 225 24.48 18.53 -5.36
N GLY A 226 23.65 19.04 -4.44
CA GLY A 226 22.91 20.29 -4.63
C GLY A 226 21.88 20.27 -5.77
N VAL A 227 21.69 19.15 -6.47
CA VAL A 227 20.83 19.05 -7.67
C VAL A 227 19.36 19.36 -7.37
N GLN A 228 18.92 19.14 -6.13
CA GLN A 228 17.54 19.36 -5.71
C GLN A 228 17.30 20.75 -5.09
N GLY A 229 18.34 21.60 -5.03
CA GLY A 229 18.25 22.94 -4.43
C GLY A 229 17.65 22.91 -3.02
N GLU A 230 16.68 23.79 -2.77
CA GLU A 230 16.01 23.92 -1.48
C GLU A 230 15.17 22.69 -1.08
N CYS A 231 14.80 21.84 -2.05
CA CYS A 231 14.03 20.62 -1.80
C CYS A 231 14.90 19.39 -1.51
N GLY A 232 16.23 19.55 -1.49
CA GLY A 232 17.15 18.45 -1.19
C GLY A 232 17.05 17.97 0.26
N PRO A 233 17.42 16.70 0.53
CA PRO A 233 17.49 16.20 1.90
C PRO A 233 18.56 16.94 2.69
N LYS A 234 18.34 17.04 3.99
CA LYS A 234 19.35 17.45 4.97
C LYS A 234 19.48 16.35 6.01
N LEU A 235 20.65 15.76 6.13
CA LEU A 235 20.86 14.72 7.13
C LEU A 235 21.04 15.34 8.52
N ASN A 236 20.30 14.82 9.48
CA ASN A 236 20.61 15.05 10.89
C ASN A 236 21.97 14.44 11.22
N GLU A 237 22.70 15.04 12.16
CA GLU A 237 23.85 14.40 12.79
C GLU A 237 23.45 13.08 13.45
N GLU A 238 24.40 12.14 13.50
CA GLU A 238 24.21 10.92 14.28
C GLU A 238 24.17 11.25 15.76
N LYS A 239 23.18 10.66 16.43
CA LYS A 239 23.02 10.72 17.88
C LYS A 239 22.78 9.30 18.39
N ASP A 240 22.92 9.15 19.71
CA ASP A 240 22.48 7.93 20.37
C ASP A 240 21.01 7.64 20.01
N PRO A 241 20.66 6.41 19.60
CA PRO A 241 19.29 6.06 19.23
C PRO A 241 18.24 6.43 20.29
N GLN A 242 18.59 6.34 21.58
CA GLN A 242 17.68 6.66 22.68
C GLN A 242 17.23 8.12 22.63
N TYR A 243 18.11 9.05 22.24
CA TYR A 243 17.74 10.46 22.07
C TYR A 243 16.53 10.63 21.15
N TRP A 244 16.51 9.91 20.03
CA TRP A 244 15.43 9.97 19.04
C TRP A 244 14.19 9.21 19.48
N LEU A 245 14.35 8.08 20.17
CA LEU A 245 13.22 7.29 20.70
C LEU A 245 12.48 8.00 21.84
N ASP A 246 13.16 8.89 22.57
CA ASP A 246 12.56 9.73 23.61
C ASP A 246 11.86 10.98 23.05
N GLN A 247 12.03 11.29 21.75
CA GLN A 247 11.32 12.41 21.13
C GLN A 247 9.85 12.04 20.84
N PRO A 248 8.94 13.03 20.82
CA PRO A 248 7.58 12.79 20.35
C PRO A 248 7.57 12.37 18.88
N GLY A 249 6.67 11.45 18.52
CA GLY A 249 6.48 10.99 17.15
C GLY A 249 7.21 9.69 16.84
N ALA A 250 7.84 9.61 15.67
CA ALA A 250 8.68 8.50 15.25
C ALA A 250 10.16 8.93 15.38
N PRO A 251 11.10 7.99 15.62
CA PRO A 251 10.92 6.55 15.71
C PRO A 251 10.22 6.10 17.00
N LYS A 252 9.40 5.05 16.91
CA LYS A 252 8.62 4.57 18.08
C LYS A 252 9.47 3.64 18.96
N PRO A 253 9.52 3.83 20.30
CA PRO A 253 10.22 2.92 21.20
C PRO A 253 9.58 1.54 21.18
N LYS A 254 10.38 0.53 21.56
CA LYS A 254 9.90 -0.84 21.63
C LYS A 254 8.79 -0.96 22.66
N LEU A 255 7.66 -1.54 22.27
CA LEU A 255 6.53 -1.75 23.18
C LEU A 255 6.83 -2.85 24.20
N ALA A 256 6.32 -2.70 25.42
CA ALA A 256 6.36 -3.75 26.44
C ALA A 256 5.60 -5.02 26.00
N ASN A 257 4.54 -4.85 25.19
CA ASN A 257 3.76 -5.96 24.64
C ASN A 257 3.53 -5.79 23.14
N GLU A 258 4.31 -6.52 22.33
CA GLU A 258 4.16 -6.58 20.87
C GLU A 258 3.26 -7.75 20.39
N LYS A 259 2.67 -8.50 21.34
CA LYS A 259 1.76 -9.61 21.07
C LYS A 259 0.48 -9.47 21.92
N PRO A 260 -0.27 -8.36 21.80
CA PRO A 260 -1.58 -8.26 22.43
C PRO A 260 -2.50 -9.36 21.90
N LYS A 261 -3.53 -9.71 22.68
CA LYS A 261 -4.57 -10.65 22.24
C LYS A 261 -5.27 -10.05 21.02
N GLY A 262 -5.42 -10.84 19.96
CA GLY A 262 -6.15 -10.41 18.78
C GLY A 262 -7.62 -10.12 19.08
N GLU A 263 -8.14 -9.10 18.42
CA GLU A 263 -9.55 -8.72 18.47
C GLU A 263 -10.18 -8.96 17.09
N THR A 264 -11.36 -9.55 17.08
CA THR A 264 -12.14 -9.80 15.88
C THR A 264 -13.36 -8.90 15.88
N VAL A 265 -13.71 -8.38 14.71
CA VAL A 265 -14.92 -7.59 14.49
C VAL A 265 -15.73 -8.25 13.37
N SER A 266 -17.05 -8.28 13.52
CA SER A 266 -17.89 -8.84 12.46
C SER A 266 -17.88 -7.93 11.22
N TYR A 267 -18.08 -8.52 10.04
CA TYR A 267 -18.13 -7.74 8.81
C TYR A 267 -19.27 -6.70 8.82
N ASP A 268 -20.42 -7.05 9.37
CA ASP A 268 -21.55 -6.13 9.46
C ASP A 268 -21.27 -4.94 10.39
N GLU A 269 -20.52 -5.15 11.48
CA GLU A 269 -20.07 -4.04 12.34
C GLU A 269 -19.03 -3.16 11.64
N LEU A 270 -18.11 -3.76 10.87
CA LEU A 270 -17.18 -3.02 10.03
C LEU A 270 -17.94 -2.12 9.03
N VAL A 271 -18.90 -2.68 8.29
CA VAL A 271 -19.73 -1.91 7.34
C VAL A 271 -20.57 -0.84 8.04
N LYS A 272 -21.06 -1.08 9.26
CA LYS A 272 -21.75 -0.03 10.04
C LYS A 272 -20.81 1.12 10.41
N SER A 273 -19.59 0.82 10.85
CA SER A 273 -18.58 1.85 11.14
C SER A 273 -18.27 2.70 9.90
N TRP A 274 -18.35 2.10 8.72
CA TRP A 274 -18.17 2.79 7.45
C TRP A 274 -19.30 3.74 7.12
N GLN A 275 -20.52 3.47 7.57
CA GLN A 275 -21.68 4.35 7.38
C GLN A 275 -21.71 5.50 8.41
N GLN A 276 -21.17 5.27 9.60
CA GLN A 276 -21.23 6.20 10.74
C GLN A 276 -20.15 7.28 10.75
N ALA A 277 -19.04 7.12 10.03
CA ALA A 277 -17.99 8.13 9.95
C ALA A 277 -18.31 9.28 8.94
N GLN A 278 -19.61 9.59 8.78
CA GLN A 278 -20.12 10.77 8.07
C GLN A 278 -20.21 12.00 8.98
#